data_AF-A0A9E1ZLE1-F1
#
_entry.id   AF-A0A9E1ZLE1-F1
#
_cell.length_a   1.000
_cell.length_b   1.000
_cell.length_c   1.000
_cell.angle_alpha   90.00
_cell.angle_beta   90.00
_cell.angle_gamma   90.00
#
_symmetry.space_group_name_H-M   'P 1'
#
loop_
_entity.id
_entity.type
_entity.pdbx_description
1 polymer ?
#
loop_
_entity_poly.entity_id
_entity_poly.type
_entity_poly.pdbx_seq_one_letter_code
_entity_poly.pdbx_strand_id
1 'polypeptide(L)'
;MNEIATFSLGVILRETGINADTLRAWERRYKLPQPSRSEGGQRLYSPRDIEIIKWLMQRQKEGMRIGQAAKLWHRKVAVGESPLAGDTLNLNIEEGLPEASRLQVFQDNWVRACISYNEAQAEQVTGEAFTRFPLELVFTKILLPSIREIGELWYKGEISVQQEHFASALLMRRIEAMIAASPASTRPEKIIVACPPKEEHTLSSLLLTLFLRRRGFHIIYLGTNVPLEEFKETVETIKPELVLFTAQQLTTAATLEQVVQELSSSNTTIAYSGRVFQSPPDIQDHISAHFLGDNFESIFANIHSLIEVQEKVAPKPSESTHGLLLTTFEISRAAIQAHLTDTLSQWNIPIKPLTDATAYLNENIAAALYLGDLNFLSPELGWVKRLLTHRKMEEVSLERYIQAYANTLQEVIGEAATPLINWLLEEASN
;
A
#
# COMPACT_ATOMS: atom_id res chain seq x y z
N MET A 1 14.21 37.81 9.87
CA MET A 1 15.39 38.69 9.74
C MET A 1 16.52 37.88 9.10
N ASN A 2 16.48 37.59 7.78
CA ASN A 2 17.55 36.81 7.11
C ASN A 2 17.51 36.85 5.55
N GLU A 3 17.24 38.02 4.93
CA GLU A 3 17.03 38.11 3.46
C GLU A 3 18.09 38.91 2.68
N ILE A 4 19.18 39.37 3.32
CA ILE A 4 20.19 40.14 2.59
C ILE A 4 21.09 39.19 1.80
N ALA A 5 21.10 39.33 0.47
CA ALA A 5 21.94 38.55 -0.43
C ALA A 5 23.38 39.08 -0.43
N THR A 6 24.29 38.39 0.25
CA THR A 6 25.68 38.83 0.47
C THR A 6 26.73 37.88 -0.07
N PHE A 7 26.39 36.63 -0.41
CA PHE A 7 27.38 35.61 -0.76
C PHE A 7 27.57 35.49 -2.27
N SER A 8 28.82 35.47 -2.73
CA SER A 8 29.14 35.24 -4.14
C SER A 8 29.09 33.75 -4.49
N LEU A 9 28.93 33.44 -5.79
CA LEU A 9 28.92 32.06 -6.28
C LEU A 9 30.12 31.24 -5.76
N GLY A 10 31.32 31.81 -5.74
CA GLY A 10 32.52 31.10 -5.28
C GLY A 10 32.47 30.67 -3.81
N VAL A 11 31.80 31.44 -2.94
CA VAL A 11 31.59 31.09 -1.53
C VAL A 11 30.63 29.91 -1.42
N ILE A 12 29.54 29.93 -2.19
CA ILE A 12 28.53 28.87 -2.20
C ILE A 12 29.09 27.53 -2.64
N LEU A 13 29.92 27.50 -3.68
CA LEU A 13 30.53 26.27 -4.19
C LEU A 13 31.48 25.65 -3.14
N ARG A 14 32.17 26.48 -2.36
CA ARG A 14 33.08 26.01 -1.30
C ARG A 14 32.30 25.47 -0.09
N GLU A 15 31.23 26.15 0.29
CA GLU A 15 30.39 25.80 1.46
C GLU A 15 29.53 24.56 1.21
N THR A 16 28.97 24.41 0.02
CA THR A 16 28.02 23.33 -0.29
C THR A 16 28.66 22.18 -1.07
N GLY A 17 29.80 22.40 -1.74
CA GLY A 17 30.46 21.39 -2.58
C GLY A 17 29.73 21.10 -3.90
N ILE A 18 28.66 21.83 -4.22
CA ILE A 18 27.93 21.69 -5.49
C ILE A 18 28.72 22.26 -6.66
N ASN A 19 28.56 21.71 -7.88
CA ASN A 19 29.13 22.30 -9.10
C ASN A 19 28.31 23.52 -9.56
N ALA A 20 29.01 24.55 -10.06
CA ALA A 20 28.41 25.77 -10.60
C ALA A 20 27.37 25.52 -11.69
N ASP A 21 27.62 24.58 -12.59
CA ASP A 21 26.70 24.26 -13.69
C ASP A 21 25.47 23.51 -13.19
N THR A 22 25.63 22.69 -12.15
CA THR A 22 24.51 22.03 -11.46
C THR A 22 23.61 23.06 -10.80
N LEU A 23 24.18 24.00 -10.04
CA LEU A 23 23.42 25.07 -9.37
C LEU A 23 22.69 25.97 -10.38
N ARG A 24 23.36 26.33 -11.48
CA ARG A 24 22.74 27.07 -12.59
C ARG A 24 21.61 26.29 -13.28
N ALA A 25 21.80 24.97 -13.43
CA ALA A 25 20.77 24.12 -14.01
C ALA A 25 19.53 24.05 -13.10
N TRP A 26 19.70 24.03 -11.77
CA TRP A 26 18.60 24.04 -10.81
C TRP A 26 17.85 25.36 -10.84
N GLU A 27 18.55 26.49 -10.80
CA GLU A 27 17.96 27.83 -10.96
C GLU A 27 17.14 27.91 -12.25
N ARG A 28 17.71 27.48 -13.38
CA ARG A 28 17.04 27.55 -14.69
C ARG A 28 15.80 26.67 -14.77
N ARG A 29 15.91 25.41 -14.34
CA ARG A 29 14.86 24.39 -14.52
C ARG A 29 13.77 24.44 -13.46
N TYR A 30 14.15 24.73 -12.21
CA TYR A 30 13.28 24.59 -11.04
C TYR A 30 13.01 25.90 -10.34
N LYS A 31 13.68 26.99 -10.75
CA LYS A 31 13.59 28.30 -10.10
C LYS A 31 13.98 28.23 -8.61
N LEU A 32 15.00 27.42 -8.30
CA LEU A 32 15.54 27.21 -6.95
C LEU A 32 17.07 27.05 -6.98
N PRO A 33 17.83 27.77 -6.14
CA PRO A 33 17.43 29.01 -5.45
C PRO A 33 17.13 30.15 -6.46
N GLN A 34 16.67 31.30 -5.97
CA GLN A 34 16.44 32.52 -6.76
C GLN A 34 17.36 33.65 -6.29
N PRO A 35 18.68 33.55 -6.56
CA PRO A 35 19.63 34.56 -6.12
C PRO A 35 19.34 35.91 -6.76
N SER A 36 19.59 36.99 -6.02
CA SER A 36 19.52 38.33 -6.56
C SER A 36 20.75 38.62 -7.43
N ARG A 37 20.74 39.75 -8.15
CA ARG A 37 21.87 40.20 -8.96
C ARG A 37 22.43 41.50 -8.42
N SER A 38 23.76 41.62 -8.40
CA SER A 38 24.45 42.89 -8.15
C SER A 38 24.27 43.86 -9.31
N GLU A 39 24.63 45.14 -9.12
CA GLU A 39 24.67 46.14 -10.20
C GLU A 39 25.57 45.70 -11.37
N GLY A 40 26.62 44.92 -11.10
CA GLY A 40 27.49 44.31 -12.12
C GLY A 40 26.95 43.01 -12.74
N GLY A 41 25.69 42.65 -12.47
CA GLY A 41 25.02 41.48 -13.06
C GLY A 41 25.42 40.12 -12.48
N GLN A 42 26.24 40.08 -11.42
CA GLN A 42 26.70 38.85 -10.78
C GLN A 42 25.65 38.32 -9.78
N ARG A 43 25.55 36.99 -9.64
CA ARG A 43 24.62 36.35 -8.68
C ARG A 43 25.09 36.55 -7.25
N LEU A 44 24.18 37.02 -6.41
CA LEU A 44 24.33 37.13 -4.96
C LEU A 44 23.31 36.23 -4.28
N TYR A 45 23.82 35.38 -3.40
CA TYR A 45 23.03 34.41 -2.66
C TYR A 45 22.80 34.90 -1.24
N SER A 46 21.59 34.71 -0.74
CA SER A 46 21.22 34.95 0.65
C SER A 46 21.56 33.75 1.54
N PRO A 47 21.61 33.92 2.88
CA PRO A 47 21.64 32.80 3.81
C PRO A 47 20.51 31.78 3.54
N ARG A 48 19.33 32.28 3.16
CA ARG A 48 18.19 31.43 2.79
C ARG A 48 18.50 30.58 1.56
N ASP A 49 19.14 31.13 0.53
CA ASP A 49 19.52 30.38 -0.67
C ASP A 49 20.51 29.25 -0.36
N ILE A 50 21.44 29.47 0.58
CA ILE A 50 22.35 28.42 1.05
C ILE A 50 21.57 27.26 1.66
N GLU A 51 20.58 27.56 2.51
CA GLU A 51 19.76 26.55 3.14
C GLU A 51 18.84 25.83 2.12
N ILE A 52 18.34 26.52 1.09
CA ILE A 52 17.66 25.89 -0.06
C ILE A 52 18.58 24.87 -0.73
N ILE A 53 19.82 25.25 -1.02
CA ILE A 53 20.79 24.38 -1.69
C ILE A 53 21.09 23.16 -0.83
N LYS A 54 21.39 23.35 0.46
CA LYS A 54 21.64 22.25 1.40
C LYS A 54 20.44 21.31 1.51
N TRP A 55 19.22 21.87 1.59
CA TRP A 55 17.99 21.08 1.63
C TRP A 55 17.83 20.22 0.38
N LEU A 56 18.03 20.80 -0.82
CA LEU A 56 17.95 20.06 -2.08
C LEU A 56 19.02 18.96 -2.17
N MET A 57 20.25 19.25 -1.74
CA MET A 57 21.33 18.27 -1.70
C MET A 57 21.06 17.14 -0.72
N GLN A 58 20.47 17.44 0.44
CA GLN A 58 20.09 16.45 1.43
C GLN A 58 18.99 15.51 0.90
N ARG A 59 17.96 16.05 0.23
CA ARG A 59 16.93 15.23 -0.43
C ARG A 59 17.54 14.33 -1.52
N GLN A 60 18.52 14.81 -2.28
CA GLN A 60 19.25 13.97 -3.23
C GLN A 60 20.06 12.87 -2.56
N LYS A 61 20.68 13.15 -1.40
CA LYS A 61 21.39 12.14 -0.60
C LYS A 61 20.46 11.04 -0.08
N GLU A 62 19.21 11.39 0.19
CA GLU A 62 18.12 10.45 0.54
C GLU A 62 17.56 9.69 -0.68
N GLY A 63 18.16 9.85 -1.87
CA GLY A 63 17.76 9.12 -3.08
C GLY A 63 16.67 9.79 -3.91
N MET A 64 16.18 10.97 -3.52
CA MET A 64 15.19 11.71 -4.29
C MET A 64 15.81 12.31 -5.55
N ARG A 65 15.15 12.19 -6.71
CA ARG A 65 15.59 12.91 -7.92
C ARG A 65 15.43 14.41 -7.70
N ILE A 66 16.37 15.23 -8.17
CA ILE A 66 16.33 16.69 -7.94
C ILE A 66 15.01 17.35 -8.39
N GLY A 67 14.42 16.86 -9.49
CA GLY A 67 13.13 17.36 -9.95
C GLY A 67 11.96 17.05 -9.01
N GLN A 68 11.99 15.91 -8.31
CA GLN A 68 11.03 15.57 -7.26
C GLN A 68 11.25 16.46 -6.02
N ALA A 69 12.50 16.67 -5.61
CA ALA A 69 12.83 17.55 -4.49
C ALA A 69 12.36 19.00 -4.74
N ALA A 70 12.57 19.52 -5.95
CA ALA A 70 12.06 20.83 -6.33
C ALA A 70 10.53 20.92 -6.35
N LYS A 71 9.82 19.88 -6.81
CA LYS A 71 8.35 19.84 -6.75
C LYS A 71 7.86 19.83 -5.30
N LEU A 72 8.47 19.02 -4.44
CA LEU A 72 8.16 18.95 -3.02
C LEU A 72 8.34 20.31 -2.33
N TRP A 73 9.43 21.02 -2.66
CA TRP A 73 9.69 22.38 -2.19
C TRP A 73 8.54 23.32 -2.53
N HIS A 74 8.18 23.42 -3.81
CA HIS A 74 7.14 24.34 -4.28
C HIS A 74 5.78 24.02 -3.68
N ARG A 75 5.45 22.74 -3.50
CA ARG A 75 4.22 22.32 -2.82
C ARG A 75 4.18 22.82 -1.38
N LYS A 76 5.24 22.60 -0.60
CA LYS A 76 5.32 23.06 0.80
C LYS A 76 5.12 24.56 0.91
N VAL A 77 5.80 25.33 0.06
CA VAL A 77 5.64 26.80 0.03
C VAL A 77 4.21 27.20 -0.36
N ALA A 78 3.58 26.51 -1.30
CA ALA A 78 2.22 26.81 -1.75
C ALA A 78 1.15 26.60 -0.65
N VAL A 79 1.37 25.64 0.26
CA VAL A 79 0.49 25.40 1.42
C VAL A 79 0.89 26.21 2.66
N GLY A 80 1.83 27.14 2.54
CA GLY A 80 2.28 28.01 3.63
C GLY A 80 3.28 27.37 4.61
N GLU A 81 3.77 26.17 4.33
CA GLU A 81 4.83 25.54 5.13
C GLU A 81 6.21 26.09 4.76
N SER A 82 7.07 26.29 5.76
CA SER A 82 8.48 26.62 5.54
C SER A 82 9.29 25.34 5.32
N PRO A 83 9.85 25.08 4.12
CA PRO A 83 10.67 23.88 3.89
C PRO A 83 11.99 23.89 4.68
N LEU A 84 12.40 25.06 5.19
CA LEU A 84 13.65 25.30 5.91
C LEU A 84 13.48 25.42 7.42
N ALA A 85 12.28 25.24 7.98
CA ALA A 85 12.05 25.29 9.43
C ALA A 85 12.81 24.17 10.21
N GLY A 86 13.65 23.39 9.52
CA GLY A 86 14.29 22.19 10.03
C GLY A 86 13.28 21.08 10.23
N ASP A 87 13.80 19.86 10.34
CA ASP A 87 13.08 18.73 10.93
C ASP A 87 12.92 18.93 12.45
N THR A 88 12.65 20.16 12.91
CA THR A 88 12.33 20.39 14.32
C THR A 88 10.97 19.76 14.58
N LEU A 89 10.98 18.71 15.38
CA LEU A 89 9.78 18.07 15.90
C LEU A 89 8.97 19.11 16.66
N ASN A 90 7.90 19.63 16.02
CA ASN A 90 6.91 20.39 16.77
C ASN A 90 5.92 19.40 17.39
N LEU A 91 6.33 18.79 18.50
CA LEU A 91 5.48 17.95 19.36
C LEU A 91 4.83 18.75 20.50
N ASN A 92 5.07 20.07 20.54
CA ASN A 92 4.39 21.00 21.45
C ASN A 92 2.97 21.20 20.92
N ILE A 93 2.08 20.36 21.40
CA ILE A 93 0.66 20.40 21.05
C ILE A 93 -0.02 21.22 22.14
N GLU A 94 -0.64 22.32 21.77
CA GLU A 94 -1.49 23.08 22.69
C GLU A 94 -2.61 22.16 23.20
N GLU A 95 -2.71 22.00 24.52
CA GLU A 95 -3.71 21.11 25.16
C GLU A 95 -5.15 21.51 24.81
N GLY A 96 -5.38 22.76 24.40
CA GLY A 96 -6.68 23.27 23.95
C GLY A 96 -7.10 22.87 22.53
N LEU A 97 -6.24 22.22 21.75
CA LEU A 97 -6.60 21.77 20.40
C LEU A 97 -7.56 20.56 20.43
N PRO A 98 -8.53 20.49 19.50
CA PRO A 98 -9.35 19.30 19.32
C PRO A 98 -8.50 18.04 19.12
N GLU A 99 -8.91 16.91 19.70
CA GLU A 99 -8.14 15.66 19.63
C GLU A 99 -7.75 15.26 18.21
N ALA A 100 -8.65 15.40 17.24
CA ALA A 100 -8.38 15.13 15.83
C ALA A 100 -7.18 15.95 15.31
N SER A 101 -7.12 17.24 15.65
CA SER A 101 -5.99 18.11 15.28
C SER A 101 -4.70 17.68 15.97
N ARG A 102 -4.77 17.24 17.23
CA ARG A 102 -3.61 16.71 17.97
C ARG A 102 -3.07 15.44 17.33
N LEU A 103 -3.95 14.51 16.94
CA LEU A 103 -3.59 13.27 16.24
C LEU A 103 -2.96 13.55 14.87
N GLN A 104 -3.50 14.51 14.11
CA GLN A 104 -2.96 14.92 12.81
C GLN A 104 -1.52 15.41 12.91
N VAL A 105 -1.18 16.20 13.94
CA VAL A 105 0.20 16.66 14.15
C VAL A 105 1.18 15.49 14.30
N PHE A 106 0.79 14.42 15.00
CA PHE A 106 1.63 13.22 15.11
C PHE A 106 1.74 12.48 13.79
N GLN A 107 0.64 12.34 13.03
CA GLN A 107 0.66 11.73 11.70
C GLN A 107 1.63 12.48 10.78
N ASP A 108 1.47 13.79 10.63
CA ASP A 108 2.28 14.63 9.73
C ASP A 108 3.77 14.55 10.08
N ASN A 109 4.10 14.58 11.38
CA ASN A 109 5.47 14.48 11.85
C ASN A 109 6.07 13.09 11.60
N TRP A 110 5.28 12.02 11.79
CA TRP A 110 5.74 10.66 11.54
C TRP A 110 5.98 10.41 10.05
N VAL A 111 5.03 10.80 9.19
CA VAL A 111 5.16 10.71 7.72
C VAL A 111 6.40 11.46 7.25
N ARG A 112 6.61 12.70 7.74
CA ARG A 112 7.79 13.50 7.40
C ARG A 112 9.08 12.80 7.79
N ALA A 113 9.17 12.28 9.01
CA ALA A 113 10.34 11.57 9.50
C ALA A 113 10.66 10.33 8.66
N CYS A 114 9.63 9.56 8.29
CA CYS A 114 9.78 8.40 7.42
C CYS A 114 10.27 8.76 6.02
N ILE A 115 9.71 9.79 5.41
CA ILE A 115 10.12 10.26 4.08
C ILE A 115 11.59 10.73 4.09
N SER A 116 12.09 11.27 5.21
CA SER A 116 13.50 11.68 5.36
C SER A 116 14.43 10.58 5.87
N TYR A 117 13.99 9.32 5.98
CA TYR A 117 14.75 8.21 6.61
C TYR A 117 15.25 8.51 8.03
N ASN A 118 14.52 9.35 8.77
CA ASN A 118 14.90 9.73 10.12
C ASN A 118 14.23 8.81 11.13
N GLU A 119 14.81 7.62 11.30
CA GLU A 119 14.31 6.60 12.23
C GLU A 119 14.20 7.13 13.67
N ALA A 120 15.22 7.83 14.16
CA ALA A 120 15.24 8.38 15.51
C ALA A 120 14.06 9.34 15.74
N GLN A 121 13.77 10.19 14.77
CA GLN A 121 12.63 11.11 14.82
C GLN A 121 11.30 10.37 14.77
N ALA A 122 11.13 9.42 13.85
CA ALA A 122 9.90 8.64 13.74
C ALA A 122 9.62 7.84 15.03
N GLU A 123 10.65 7.29 15.66
CA GLU A 123 10.54 6.59 16.95
C GLU A 123 10.24 7.56 18.10
N GLN A 124 10.80 8.77 18.09
CA GLN A 124 10.46 9.80 19.07
C GLN A 124 8.99 10.23 18.96
N VAL A 125 8.49 10.45 17.73
CA VAL A 125 7.07 10.77 17.47
C VAL A 125 6.17 9.65 17.98
N THR A 126 6.54 8.41 17.68
CA THR A 126 5.78 7.21 18.09
C THR A 126 5.76 7.06 19.61
N GLY A 127 6.92 7.22 20.26
CA GLY A 127 7.05 7.15 21.71
C GLY A 127 6.19 8.22 22.41
N GLU A 128 6.26 9.46 21.95
CA GLU A 128 5.46 10.56 22.49
C GLU A 128 3.95 10.40 22.20
N ALA A 129 3.58 9.78 21.09
CA ALA A 129 2.17 9.45 20.85
C ALA A 129 1.66 8.44 21.89
N PHE A 130 2.45 7.42 22.24
CA PHE A 130 2.08 6.42 23.25
C PHE A 130 2.05 6.96 24.69
N THR A 131 2.74 8.07 24.99
CA THR A 131 2.61 8.72 26.32
C THR A 131 1.31 9.50 26.45
N ARG A 132 0.70 9.93 25.34
CA ARG A 132 -0.48 10.80 25.32
C ARG A 132 -1.78 10.11 24.95
N PHE A 133 -1.72 9.04 24.16
CA PHE A 133 -2.89 8.37 23.62
C PHE A 133 -2.87 6.87 23.90
N PRO A 134 -4.05 6.23 24.03
CA PRO A 134 -4.16 4.78 24.05
C PRO A 134 -3.53 4.16 22.81
N LEU A 135 -2.92 3.00 23.01
CA LEU A 135 -2.21 2.25 21.97
C LEU A 135 -3.06 2.04 20.71
N GLU A 136 -4.32 1.65 20.89
CA GLU A 136 -5.27 1.44 19.79
C GLU A 136 -5.50 2.72 18.99
N LEU A 137 -5.57 3.88 19.65
CA LEU A 137 -5.74 5.17 18.99
C LEU A 137 -4.48 5.55 18.21
N VAL A 138 -3.29 5.33 18.78
CA VAL A 138 -2.01 5.58 18.09
C VAL A 138 -1.93 4.77 16.80
N PHE A 139 -2.25 3.48 16.83
CA PHE A 139 -2.23 2.68 15.61
C PHE A 139 -3.33 3.09 14.61
N THR A 140 -4.57 3.24 15.06
CA THR A 140 -5.72 3.44 14.16
C THR A 140 -5.87 4.87 13.63
N LYS A 141 -5.33 5.86 14.32
CA LYS A 141 -5.48 7.28 13.98
C LYS A 141 -4.18 8.00 13.65
N ILE A 142 -3.01 7.41 13.94
CA ILE A 142 -1.71 7.98 13.57
C ILE A 142 -0.99 7.05 12.60
N LEU A 143 -0.58 5.86 13.04
CA LEU A 143 0.37 5.04 12.29
C LEU A 143 -0.24 4.41 11.03
N LEU A 144 -1.46 3.83 11.10
CA LEU A 144 -2.13 3.29 9.92
C LEU A 144 -2.50 4.36 8.89
N PRO A 145 -3.08 5.52 9.28
CA PRO A 145 -3.25 6.65 8.37
C PRO A 145 -1.93 7.12 7.74
N SER A 146 -0.84 7.19 8.50
CA SER A 146 0.48 7.53 7.95
C SER A 146 0.94 6.55 6.87
N ILE A 147 0.80 5.24 7.09
CA ILE A 147 1.17 4.23 6.07
C ILE A 147 0.31 4.37 4.83
N ARG A 148 -1.00 4.62 4.98
CA ARG A 148 -1.90 4.87 3.84
C ARG A 148 -1.46 6.11 3.06
N GLU A 149 -1.14 7.20 3.75
CA GLU A 149 -0.65 8.42 3.13
C GLU A 149 0.66 8.19 2.37
N ILE A 150 1.63 7.50 2.98
CA ILE A 150 2.90 7.13 2.34
C ILE A 150 2.64 6.26 1.11
N GLY A 151 1.72 5.28 1.21
CA GLY A 151 1.28 4.47 0.08
C GLY A 151 0.73 5.33 -1.06
N GLU A 152 -0.13 6.32 -0.77
CA GLU A 152 -0.67 7.25 -1.76
C GLU A 152 0.40 8.16 -2.39
N LEU A 153 1.36 8.64 -1.59
CA LEU A 153 2.48 9.45 -2.09
C LEU A 153 3.39 8.62 -3.01
N TRP A 154 3.65 7.36 -2.66
CA TRP A 154 4.39 6.43 -3.50
C TRP A 154 3.62 6.13 -4.78
N TYR A 155 2.32 5.89 -4.64
CA TYR A 155 1.41 5.62 -5.75
C TYR A 155 1.40 6.76 -6.77
N LYS A 156 1.42 8.01 -6.31
CA LYS A 156 1.52 9.23 -7.13
C LYS A 156 2.93 9.50 -7.68
N GLY A 157 3.93 8.68 -7.35
CA GLY A 157 5.32 8.85 -7.75
C GLY A 157 6.04 10.05 -7.10
N GLU A 158 5.51 10.55 -5.98
CA GLU A 158 6.06 11.68 -5.24
C GLU A 158 7.18 11.26 -4.29
N ILE A 159 7.11 10.04 -3.77
CA ILE A 159 8.15 9.38 -2.98
C ILE A 159 8.59 8.08 -3.65
N SER A 160 9.74 7.56 -3.27
CA SER A 160 10.29 6.31 -3.80
C SER A 160 9.71 5.09 -3.07
N VAL A 161 9.82 3.92 -3.71
CA VAL A 161 9.46 2.63 -3.08
C VAL A 161 10.33 2.34 -1.84
N GLN A 162 11.57 2.83 -1.81
CA GLN A 162 12.46 2.68 -0.67
C GLN A 162 11.95 3.46 0.57
N GLN A 163 11.30 4.62 0.36
CA GLN A 163 10.71 5.40 1.45
C GLN A 163 9.45 4.71 2.02
N GLU A 164 8.63 4.12 1.15
CA GLU A 164 7.50 3.28 1.58
C GLU A 164 8.01 2.06 2.38
N HIS A 165 8.97 1.31 1.84
CA HIS A 165 9.56 0.15 2.50
C HIS A 165 10.18 0.51 3.86
N PHE A 166 10.87 1.65 3.96
CA PHE A 166 11.41 2.12 5.23
C PHE A 166 10.31 2.34 6.28
N ALA A 167 9.22 3.01 5.91
CA ALA A 167 8.11 3.30 6.81
C ALA A 167 7.39 2.02 7.28
N SER A 168 7.08 1.13 6.33
CA SER A 168 6.42 -0.15 6.60
C SER A 168 7.30 -1.05 7.48
N ALA A 169 8.61 -1.15 7.19
CA ALA A 169 9.54 -1.93 8.00
C ALA A 169 9.68 -1.39 9.43
N LEU A 170 9.74 -0.07 9.60
CA LEU A 170 9.82 0.57 10.91
C LEU A 170 8.59 0.26 11.77
N LEU A 171 7.39 0.38 11.18
CA LEU A 171 6.14 0.07 11.86
C LEU A 171 6.02 -1.42 12.22
N MET A 172 6.35 -2.32 11.30
CA MET A 172 6.31 -3.77 11.54
C MET A 172 7.23 -4.16 12.69
N ARG A 173 8.49 -3.68 12.69
CA ARG A 173 9.45 -3.92 13.78
C ARG A 173 8.89 -3.47 15.14
N ARG A 174 8.21 -2.32 15.17
CA ARG A 174 7.58 -1.80 16.39
C ARG A 174 6.45 -2.72 16.88
N ILE A 175 5.59 -3.18 15.97
CA ILE A 175 4.48 -4.09 16.32
C ILE A 175 5.02 -5.42 16.85
N GLU A 176 6.00 -6.02 16.17
CA GLU A 176 6.62 -7.28 16.58
C GLU A 176 7.26 -7.18 17.98
N ALA A 177 7.98 -6.09 18.25
CA ALA A 177 8.54 -5.84 19.58
C ALA A 177 7.45 -5.78 20.67
N MET A 178 6.29 -5.19 20.36
CA MET A 178 5.16 -5.11 21.28
C MET A 178 4.44 -6.46 21.44
N ILE A 179 4.37 -7.28 20.39
CA ILE A 179 3.88 -8.66 20.46
C ILE A 179 4.79 -9.49 21.37
N ALA A 180 6.11 -9.39 21.19
CA ALA A 180 7.09 -10.12 21.99
C ALA A 180 7.07 -9.71 23.48
N ALA A 181 6.79 -8.43 23.75
CA ALA A 181 6.64 -7.91 25.11
C ALA A 181 5.24 -8.13 25.72
N SER A 182 4.29 -8.69 24.96
CA SER A 182 2.93 -8.94 25.46
C SER A 182 2.90 -10.07 26.50
N PRO A 183 2.08 -9.95 27.55
CA PRO A 183 1.98 -10.98 28.59
C PRO A 183 1.52 -12.33 28.00
N ALA A 184 1.68 -13.38 28.80
CA ALA A 184 1.08 -14.68 28.49
C ALA A 184 -0.45 -14.56 28.38
N SER A 185 -1.05 -15.44 27.58
CA SER A 185 -2.51 -15.50 27.42
C SER A 185 -3.18 -15.78 28.76
N THR A 186 -4.21 -14.99 29.08
CA THR A 186 -5.05 -15.16 30.28
C THR A 186 -6.35 -15.89 29.97
N ARG A 187 -6.61 -16.19 28.70
CA ARG A 187 -7.79 -16.86 28.19
C ARG A 187 -7.43 -18.24 27.62
N PRO A 188 -8.32 -19.25 27.73
CA PRO A 188 -8.07 -20.58 27.18
C PRO A 188 -8.28 -20.66 25.66
N GLU A 189 -9.06 -19.76 25.06
CA GLU A 189 -9.39 -19.83 23.64
C GLU A 189 -8.16 -19.51 22.77
N LYS A 190 -7.95 -20.39 21.79
CA LYS A 190 -6.89 -20.38 20.79
C LYS A 190 -7.44 -19.83 19.48
N ILE A 191 -6.80 -18.80 18.96
CA ILE A 191 -7.13 -18.21 17.67
C ILE A 191 -5.90 -18.36 16.77
N ILE A 192 -6.10 -18.93 15.59
CA ILE A 192 -5.09 -18.89 14.53
C ILE A 192 -5.25 -17.57 13.78
N VAL A 193 -4.15 -16.84 13.58
CA VAL A 193 -4.11 -15.67 12.70
C VAL A 193 -3.14 -15.97 11.57
N ALA A 194 -3.62 -15.88 10.34
CA ALA A 194 -2.86 -16.22 9.13
C ALA A 194 -3.22 -15.29 7.97
N CYS A 195 -2.39 -15.26 6.93
CA CYS A 195 -2.81 -14.76 5.62
C CYS A 195 -2.95 -15.92 4.63
N PRO A 196 -3.93 -15.87 3.72
CA PRO A 196 -4.13 -16.94 2.74
C PRO A 196 -2.94 -17.05 1.76
N PRO A 197 -2.89 -18.10 0.92
CA PRO A 197 -1.86 -18.23 -0.10
C PRO A 197 -1.74 -16.95 -0.95
N LYS A 198 -0.50 -16.58 -1.30
CA LYS A 198 -0.09 -15.37 -2.03
C LYS A 198 -0.23 -14.05 -1.28
N GLU A 199 -0.81 -14.01 -0.08
CA GLU A 199 -0.91 -12.77 0.69
C GLU A 199 0.36 -12.50 1.49
N GLU A 200 1.14 -11.51 1.05
CA GLU A 200 2.42 -11.11 1.65
C GLU A 200 2.29 -9.90 2.61
N HIS A 201 1.13 -9.26 2.70
CA HIS A 201 0.94 -8.11 3.58
C HIS A 201 0.71 -8.56 5.04
N THR A 202 1.75 -8.44 5.87
CA THR A 202 1.73 -8.84 7.29
C THR A 202 1.10 -7.83 8.24
N LEU A 203 1.03 -6.53 7.86
CA LEU A 203 0.73 -5.45 8.80
C LEU A 203 -0.60 -5.65 9.56
N SER A 204 -1.66 -6.01 8.84
CA SER A 204 -2.99 -6.22 9.42
C SER A 204 -3.03 -7.43 10.35
N SER A 205 -2.39 -8.54 9.96
CA SER A 205 -2.36 -9.78 10.76
C SER A 205 -1.50 -9.63 12.01
N LEU A 206 -0.40 -8.87 11.94
CA LEU A 206 0.41 -8.49 13.11
C LEU A 206 -0.37 -7.58 14.07
N LEU A 207 -1.10 -6.58 13.57
CA LEU A 207 -1.91 -5.71 14.44
C LEU A 207 -3.04 -6.46 15.14
N LEU A 208 -3.74 -7.35 14.42
CA LEU A 208 -4.74 -8.23 15.03
C LEU A 208 -4.11 -9.12 16.10
N THR A 209 -2.95 -9.71 15.81
CA THR A 209 -2.18 -10.50 16.80
C THR A 209 -1.88 -9.69 18.06
N LEU A 210 -1.34 -8.48 17.90
CA LEU A 210 -1.04 -7.58 19.02
C LEU A 210 -2.29 -7.28 19.85
N PHE A 211 -3.37 -6.84 19.21
CA PHE A 211 -4.58 -6.40 19.90
C PHE A 211 -5.34 -7.55 20.57
N LEU A 212 -5.36 -8.74 19.97
CA LEU A 212 -6.00 -9.91 20.55
C LEU A 212 -5.17 -10.48 21.72
N ARG A 213 -3.84 -10.54 21.61
CA ARG A 213 -2.98 -10.93 22.74
C ARG A 213 -3.15 -10.01 23.94
N ARG A 214 -3.28 -8.70 23.71
CA ARG A 214 -3.57 -7.71 24.77
C ARG A 214 -4.93 -7.91 25.44
N ARG A 215 -5.88 -8.53 24.75
CA ARG A 215 -7.19 -8.95 25.29
C ARG A 215 -7.15 -10.34 25.97
N GLY A 216 -5.97 -10.94 26.06
CA GLY A 216 -5.71 -12.18 26.78
C GLY A 216 -5.85 -13.46 25.94
N PHE A 217 -6.25 -13.37 24.67
CA PHE A 217 -6.40 -14.54 23.78
C PHE A 217 -5.07 -15.24 23.51
N HIS A 218 -5.14 -16.56 23.33
CA HIS A 218 -3.99 -17.35 22.91
C HIS A 218 -3.87 -17.33 21.39
N ILE A 219 -2.96 -16.50 20.86
CA ILE A 219 -2.80 -16.34 19.41
C ILE A 219 -1.68 -17.22 18.88
N ILE A 220 -2.01 -18.07 17.91
CA ILE A 220 -1.07 -18.78 17.06
C ILE A 220 -0.96 -17.99 15.75
N TYR A 221 0.13 -17.25 15.58
CA TYR A 221 0.39 -16.49 14.36
C TYR A 221 1.17 -17.35 13.37
N LEU A 222 0.61 -17.61 12.19
CA LEU A 222 1.23 -18.43 11.14
C LEU A 222 1.96 -17.61 10.07
N GLY A 223 1.86 -16.28 10.13
CA GLY A 223 2.51 -15.41 9.15
C GLY A 223 1.69 -15.20 7.88
N THR A 224 2.40 -14.83 6.83
CA THR A 224 1.89 -14.57 5.48
C THR A 224 2.04 -15.77 4.55
N ASN A 225 1.32 -15.73 3.43
CA ASN A 225 1.42 -16.71 2.35
C ASN A 225 1.35 -18.15 2.88
N VAL A 226 0.42 -18.41 3.80
CA VAL A 226 0.29 -19.72 4.43
C VAL A 226 -0.28 -20.68 3.39
N PRO A 227 0.44 -21.76 3.04
CA PRO A 227 -0.01 -22.70 2.02
C PRO A 227 -1.34 -23.37 2.39
N LEU A 228 -2.08 -23.79 1.37
CA LEU A 228 -3.34 -24.51 1.57
C LEU A 228 -3.07 -25.95 2.03
N GLU A 229 -1.98 -26.53 1.52
CA GLU A 229 -1.53 -27.87 1.83
C GLU A 229 -1.35 -28.03 3.33
N GLU A 230 -1.89 -29.12 3.89
CA GLU A 230 -1.76 -29.47 5.31
C GLU A 230 -2.37 -28.46 6.31
N PHE A 231 -3.05 -27.40 5.83
CA PHE A 231 -3.71 -26.44 6.73
C PHE A 231 -4.79 -27.12 7.56
N LYS A 232 -5.50 -28.09 6.98
CA LYS A 232 -6.48 -28.91 7.70
C LYS A 232 -5.85 -29.68 8.86
N GLU A 233 -4.68 -30.30 8.66
CA GLU A 233 -3.94 -31.00 9.71
C GLU A 233 -3.49 -30.04 10.82
N THR A 234 -3.06 -28.83 10.43
CA THR A 234 -2.74 -27.75 11.38
C THR A 234 -3.94 -27.39 12.26
N VAL A 235 -5.12 -27.23 11.66
CA VAL A 235 -6.37 -26.95 12.39
C VAL A 235 -6.78 -28.12 13.29
N GLU A 236 -6.67 -29.37 12.82
CA GLU A 236 -7.00 -30.57 13.60
C GLU A 236 -6.05 -30.80 14.78
N THR A 237 -4.78 -30.42 14.63
CA THR A 237 -3.76 -30.49 15.68
C THR A 237 -3.95 -29.40 16.72
N ILE A 238 -4.09 -28.14 16.28
CA ILE A 238 -4.23 -26.99 17.18
C ILE A 238 -5.59 -27.00 17.85
N LYS A 239 -6.66 -27.43 17.17
CA LYS A 239 -8.07 -27.33 17.59
C LYS A 239 -8.40 -25.91 18.07
N PRO A 240 -8.27 -24.89 17.21
CA PRO A 240 -8.61 -23.52 17.56
C PRO A 240 -10.12 -23.30 17.60
N GLU A 241 -10.56 -22.36 18.42
CA GLU A 241 -11.95 -21.88 18.45
C GLU A 241 -12.24 -20.98 17.23
N LEU A 242 -11.22 -20.33 16.67
CA LEU A 242 -11.35 -19.44 15.52
C LEU A 242 -10.09 -19.46 14.64
N VAL A 243 -10.28 -19.50 13.32
CA VAL A 243 -9.22 -19.17 12.34
C VAL A 243 -9.55 -17.82 11.71
N LEU A 244 -8.63 -16.88 11.81
CA LEU A 244 -8.74 -15.52 11.32
C LEU A 244 -7.77 -15.27 10.18
N PHE A 245 -8.31 -15.00 8.99
CA PHE A 245 -7.53 -14.60 7.83
C PHE A 245 -7.56 -13.09 7.58
N THR A 246 -6.47 -12.55 7.03
CA THR A 246 -6.47 -11.20 6.46
C THR A 246 -6.08 -11.22 4.99
N ALA A 247 -6.84 -10.52 4.14
CA ALA A 247 -6.57 -10.37 2.70
C ALA A 247 -6.66 -8.90 2.26
N GLN A 248 -5.76 -8.45 1.40
CA GLN A 248 -5.63 -7.05 0.96
C GLN A 248 -5.89 -6.85 -0.54
N GLN A 249 -5.96 -7.95 -1.29
CA GLN A 249 -6.07 -7.97 -2.76
C GLN A 249 -7.16 -8.94 -3.22
N LEU A 250 -7.71 -8.71 -4.42
CA LEU A 250 -8.73 -9.58 -5.03
C LEU A 250 -8.22 -11.03 -5.18
N THR A 251 -6.98 -11.19 -5.64
CA THR A 251 -6.28 -12.48 -5.73
C THR A 251 -6.29 -13.24 -4.40
N THR A 252 -6.02 -12.53 -3.31
CA THR A 252 -5.96 -13.10 -1.96
C THR A 252 -7.35 -13.34 -1.35
N ALA A 253 -8.38 -12.65 -1.83
CA ALA A 253 -9.77 -12.98 -1.49
C ALA A 253 -10.21 -14.29 -2.16
N ALA A 254 -9.80 -14.53 -3.40
CA ALA A 254 -10.05 -15.80 -4.09
C ALA A 254 -9.32 -16.98 -3.42
N THR A 255 -8.03 -16.83 -3.08
CA THR A 255 -7.29 -17.88 -2.37
C THR A 255 -7.79 -18.09 -0.94
N LEU A 256 -8.30 -17.05 -0.27
CA LEU A 256 -9.01 -17.20 0.99
C LEU A 256 -10.23 -18.12 0.85
N GLU A 257 -11.07 -17.90 -0.16
CA GLU A 257 -12.24 -18.75 -0.38
C GLU A 257 -11.84 -20.20 -0.69
N GLN A 258 -10.75 -20.44 -1.42
CA GLN A 258 -10.19 -21.78 -1.62
C GLN A 258 -9.85 -22.46 -0.29
N VAL A 259 -9.21 -21.73 0.64
CA VAL A 259 -8.90 -22.23 1.98
C VAL A 259 -10.16 -22.52 2.78
N VAL A 260 -11.15 -21.64 2.71
CA VAL A 260 -12.45 -21.83 3.40
C VAL A 260 -13.15 -23.10 2.89
N GLN A 261 -13.17 -23.34 1.59
CA GLN A 261 -13.78 -24.53 0.99
C GLN A 261 -13.07 -25.82 1.42
N GLU A 262 -11.75 -25.83 1.46
CA GLU A 262 -10.98 -26.99 1.96
C GLU A 262 -11.27 -27.29 3.44
N LEU A 263 -11.44 -26.23 4.24
CA LEU A 263 -11.73 -26.32 5.66
C LEU A 263 -13.23 -26.48 5.98
N SER A 264 -14.11 -26.53 4.99
CA SER A 264 -15.56 -26.67 5.17
C SER A 264 -15.96 -27.93 5.95
N SER A 265 -15.15 -28.99 5.83
CA SER A 265 -15.32 -30.24 6.58
C SER A 265 -14.87 -30.18 8.04
N SER A 266 -14.11 -29.14 8.43
CA SER A 266 -13.63 -28.96 9.80
C SER A 266 -14.74 -28.45 10.73
N ASN A 267 -14.57 -28.63 12.04
CA ASN A 267 -15.51 -28.07 13.03
C ASN A 267 -15.15 -26.65 13.50
N THR A 268 -14.24 -25.99 12.80
CA THR A 268 -13.64 -24.73 13.23
C THR A 268 -14.37 -23.56 12.59
N THR A 269 -14.68 -22.53 13.37
CA THR A 269 -15.21 -21.27 12.84
C THR A 269 -14.10 -20.52 12.10
N ILE A 270 -14.42 -20.02 10.90
CA ILE A 270 -13.49 -19.24 10.07
C ILE A 270 -14.04 -17.84 9.91
N ALA A 271 -13.19 -16.85 10.10
CA ALA A 271 -13.52 -15.45 9.90
C ALA A 271 -12.40 -14.73 9.14
N TYR A 272 -12.73 -13.58 8.56
CA TYR A 272 -11.78 -12.79 7.80
C TYR A 272 -12.02 -11.30 7.90
N SER A 273 -10.98 -10.53 7.56
CA SER A 273 -11.05 -9.09 7.35
C SER A 273 -9.97 -8.66 6.33
N GLY A 274 -9.88 -7.36 6.09
CA GLY A 274 -8.86 -6.75 5.24
C GLY A 274 -9.46 -5.82 4.19
N ARG A 275 -8.59 -5.02 3.56
CA ARG A 275 -9.00 -3.85 2.76
C ARG A 275 -9.84 -4.22 1.54
N VAL A 276 -9.59 -5.39 0.95
CA VAL A 276 -10.29 -5.83 -0.27
C VAL A 276 -11.81 -5.96 -0.06
N PHE A 277 -12.27 -6.14 1.19
CA PHE A 277 -13.69 -6.32 1.53
C PHE A 277 -14.38 -5.04 2.02
N GLN A 278 -13.73 -3.87 1.91
CA GLN A 278 -14.23 -2.62 2.53
C GLN A 278 -14.91 -1.66 1.53
N SER A 279 -14.76 -1.93 0.24
CA SER A 279 -15.26 -1.06 -0.82
C SER A 279 -15.96 -1.91 -1.87
N PRO A 280 -16.97 -1.35 -2.56
CA PRO A 280 -17.59 -2.02 -3.69
C PRO A 280 -16.56 -2.44 -4.74
N PRO A 281 -16.79 -3.57 -5.42
CA PRO A 281 -17.95 -4.46 -5.27
C PRO A 281 -17.90 -5.33 -3.99
N ASP A 282 -19.07 -5.77 -3.50
CA ASP A 282 -19.24 -6.47 -2.22
C ASP A 282 -18.67 -7.91 -2.24
N ILE A 283 -17.33 -8.04 -2.38
CA ILE A 283 -16.61 -9.32 -2.44
C ILE A 283 -16.91 -10.20 -1.23
N GLN A 284 -17.20 -9.60 -0.06
CA GLN A 284 -17.59 -10.34 1.14
C GLN A 284 -18.82 -11.23 0.92
N ASP A 285 -19.69 -10.90 -0.03
CA ASP A 285 -20.87 -11.71 -0.37
C ASP A 285 -20.49 -13.00 -1.09
N HIS A 286 -19.24 -13.15 -1.54
CA HIS A 286 -18.74 -14.32 -2.25
C HIS A 286 -17.77 -15.19 -1.43
N ILE A 287 -17.52 -14.83 -0.17
CA ILE A 287 -16.69 -15.63 0.74
C ILE A 287 -17.58 -16.41 1.72
N SER A 288 -17.33 -17.71 1.87
CA SER A 288 -18.06 -18.68 2.68
C SER A 288 -17.63 -18.69 4.16
N ALA A 289 -17.24 -17.54 4.70
CA ALA A 289 -16.75 -17.36 6.07
C ALA A 289 -17.31 -16.07 6.69
N HIS A 290 -17.03 -15.84 7.97
CA HIS A 290 -17.56 -14.66 8.67
C HIS A 290 -16.72 -13.41 8.37
N PHE A 291 -17.33 -12.41 7.73
CA PHE A 291 -16.71 -11.09 7.61
C PHE A 291 -16.77 -10.35 8.95
N LEU A 292 -15.61 -9.92 9.46
CA LEU A 292 -15.53 -9.28 10.76
C LEU A 292 -15.78 -7.77 10.73
N GLY A 293 -15.88 -7.15 9.56
CA GLY A 293 -16.06 -5.72 9.40
C GLY A 293 -14.80 -4.97 8.96
N ASP A 294 -14.96 -3.65 8.83
CA ASP A 294 -14.00 -2.73 8.20
C ASP A 294 -13.10 -1.98 9.18
N ASN A 295 -13.35 -2.12 10.48
CA ASN A 295 -12.63 -1.41 11.54
C ASN A 295 -12.39 -2.30 12.76
N PHE A 296 -11.42 -1.94 13.59
CA PHE A 296 -11.03 -2.77 14.72
C PHE A 296 -12.14 -2.95 15.77
N GLU A 297 -13.01 -1.95 15.96
CA GLU A 297 -14.10 -2.05 16.93
C GLU A 297 -15.12 -3.12 16.53
N SER A 298 -15.58 -3.09 15.27
CA SER A 298 -16.47 -4.12 14.72
C SER A 298 -15.79 -5.49 14.69
N ILE A 299 -14.51 -5.54 14.29
CA ILE A 299 -13.74 -6.78 14.28
C ILE A 299 -13.70 -7.45 15.65
N PHE A 300 -13.42 -6.70 16.72
CA PHE A 300 -13.36 -7.28 18.06
C PHE A 300 -14.72 -7.68 18.61
N ALA A 301 -15.76 -6.88 18.36
CA ALA A 301 -17.12 -7.22 18.76
C ALA A 301 -17.57 -8.54 18.10
N ASN A 302 -17.28 -8.71 16.81
CA ASN A 302 -17.64 -9.89 16.05
C ASN A 302 -16.81 -11.12 16.47
N ILE A 303 -15.51 -10.99 16.72
CA ILE A 303 -14.68 -12.08 17.26
C ILE A 303 -15.25 -12.60 18.58
N HIS A 304 -15.64 -11.70 19.49
CA HIS A 304 -16.22 -12.10 20.77
C HIS A 304 -17.51 -12.92 20.57
N SER A 305 -18.42 -12.42 19.73
CA SER A 305 -19.68 -13.11 19.43
C SER A 305 -19.46 -14.49 18.80
N LEU A 306 -18.50 -14.60 17.87
CA LEU A 306 -18.23 -15.87 17.18
C LEU A 306 -17.64 -16.93 18.10
N ILE A 307 -16.78 -16.53 19.05
CA ILE A 307 -16.20 -17.47 20.02
C ILE A 307 -17.29 -18.03 20.96
N GLU A 308 -18.32 -17.24 21.29
CA GLU A 308 -19.42 -17.69 22.15
C GLU A 308 -20.42 -18.60 21.42
N VAL A 309 -20.76 -18.29 20.17
CA VAL A 309 -21.82 -19.00 19.42
C VAL A 309 -21.27 -20.17 18.60
N GLN A 310 -20.00 -20.12 18.17
CA GLN A 310 -19.36 -21.08 17.25
C GLN A 310 -20.21 -21.37 16.00
N GLU A 311 -20.85 -20.33 15.46
CA GLU A 311 -21.69 -20.45 14.27
C GLU A 311 -20.85 -20.72 13.02
N LYS A 312 -21.33 -21.60 12.13
CA LYS A 312 -20.73 -21.82 10.81
C LYS A 312 -21.50 -21.09 9.73
N VAL A 313 -20.76 -20.51 8.78
CA VAL A 313 -21.36 -20.00 7.54
C VAL A 313 -21.57 -21.17 6.60
N ALA A 314 -22.76 -21.27 6.01
CA ALA A 314 -23.01 -22.25 4.97
C ALA A 314 -22.12 -21.95 3.74
N PRO A 315 -21.62 -22.98 3.03
CA PRO A 315 -20.91 -22.76 1.78
C PRO A 315 -21.76 -21.91 0.85
N LYS A 316 -21.21 -20.80 0.40
CA LYS A 316 -21.84 -20.01 -0.67
C LYS A 316 -21.66 -20.78 -1.98
N PRO A 317 -22.64 -20.76 -2.89
CA PRO A 317 -22.55 -21.51 -4.13
C PRO A 317 -21.26 -21.14 -4.88
N SER A 318 -20.31 -22.08 -4.95
CA SER A 318 -19.09 -21.93 -5.74
C SER A 318 -19.34 -22.27 -7.22
N GLU A 319 -20.60 -22.34 -7.65
CA GLU A 319 -20.97 -22.42 -9.06
C GLU A 319 -20.56 -21.11 -9.70
N SER A 320 -19.25 -20.97 -9.97
CA SER A 320 -18.77 -19.98 -10.90
C SER A 320 -19.60 -20.20 -12.17
N THR A 321 -20.42 -19.21 -12.51
CA THR A 321 -21.05 -19.06 -13.83
C THR A 321 -20.01 -19.16 -14.95
N HIS A 322 -18.73 -19.10 -14.60
CA HIS A 322 -17.56 -19.14 -15.44
C HIS A 322 -16.67 -20.39 -15.25
N GLY A 323 -17.09 -21.49 -14.61
CA GLY A 323 -16.19 -22.60 -14.26
C GLY A 323 -15.41 -23.20 -15.44
N LEU A 324 -16.05 -23.33 -16.61
CA LEU A 324 -15.37 -23.73 -17.84
C LEU A 324 -14.39 -22.65 -18.32
N LEU A 325 -14.81 -21.37 -18.32
CA LEU A 325 -13.97 -20.25 -18.73
C LEU A 325 -12.74 -20.10 -17.81
N LEU A 326 -12.89 -20.21 -16.49
CA LEU A 326 -11.77 -20.19 -15.55
C LEU A 326 -10.76 -21.31 -15.88
N THR A 327 -11.26 -22.53 -16.05
CA THR A 327 -10.40 -23.69 -16.34
C THR A 327 -9.65 -23.49 -17.66
N THR A 328 -10.35 -23.06 -18.71
CA THR A 328 -9.73 -22.79 -20.01
C THR A 328 -8.75 -21.62 -19.93
N PHE A 329 -9.07 -20.56 -19.18
CA PHE A 329 -8.20 -19.41 -18.98
C PHE A 329 -6.89 -19.81 -18.28
N GLU A 330 -6.97 -20.56 -17.18
CA GLU A 330 -5.80 -21.02 -16.42
C GLU A 330 -4.87 -21.91 -17.26
N ILE A 331 -5.42 -22.89 -17.99
CA ILE A 331 -4.63 -23.76 -18.87
C ILE A 331 -3.98 -22.96 -20.02
N SER A 332 -4.65 -21.91 -20.49
CA SER A 332 -4.19 -21.05 -21.60
C SER A 332 -3.29 -19.88 -21.15
N ARG A 333 -3.07 -19.65 -19.85
CA ARG A 333 -2.32 -18.48 -19.34
C ARG A 333 -0.97 -18.26 -20.00
N ALA A 334 -0.17 -19.33 -20.15
CA ALA A 334 1.16 -19.23 -20.75
C ALA A 334 1.07 -18.83 -22.24
N ALA A 335 0.08 -19.35 -22.96
CA ALA A 335 -0.16 -19.00 -24.36
C ALA A 335 -0.66 -17.56 -24.52
N ILE A 336 -1.58 -17.11 -23.65
CA ILE A 336 -2.06 -15.72 -23.60
C ILE A 336 -0.90 -14.77 -23.36
N GLN A 337 -0.06 -15.05 -22.35
CA GLN A 337 1.11 -14.25 -22.02
C GLN A 337 2.09 -14.17 -23.21
N ALA A 338 2.41 -15.30 -23.84
CA ALA A 338 3.34 -15.35 -24.96
C ALA A 338 2.81 -14.56 -26.17
N HIS A 339 1.57 -14.85 -26.59
CA HIS A 339 0.95 -14.20 -27.74
C HIS A 339 0.82 -12.69 -27.54
N LEU A 340 0.33 -12.25 -26.38
CA LEU A 340 0.21 -10.83 -26.09
C LEU A 340 1.59 -10.14 -26.03
N THR A 341 2.60 -10.80 -25.47
CA THR A 341 3.97 -10.24 -25.45
C THR A 341 4.49 -10.01 -26.87
N ASP A 342 4.25 -10.94 -27.79
CA ASP A 342 4.62 -10.80 -29.20
C ASP A 342 3.89 -9.61 -29.85
N THR A 343 2.57 -9.48 -29.66
CA THR A 343 1.79 -8.34 -30.16
C THR A 343 2.31 -7.01 -29.61
N LEU A 344 2.57 -6.94 -28.30
CA LEU A 344 3.00 -5.71 -27.64
C LEU A 344 4.44 -5.32 -28.00
N SER A 345 5.31 -6.29 -28.33
CA SER A 345 6.67 -6.03 -28.79
C SER A 345 6.72 -5.19 -30.08
N GLN A 346 5.68 -5.30 -30.91
CA GLN A 346 5.57 -4.58 -32.18
C GLN A 346 5.20 -3.10 -31.98
N TRP A 347 4.80 -2.69 -30.78
CA TRP A 347 4.38 -1.31 -30.53
C TRP A 347 5.54 -0.32 -30.42
N ASN A 348 6.79 -0.80 -30.42
CA ASN A 348 8.00 0.01 -30.30
C ASN A 348 8.04 0.87 -29.01
N ILE A 349 7.49 0.33 -27.92
CA ILE A 349 7.39 0.96 -26.59
C ILE A 349 8.06 0.03 -25.57
N PRO A 350 8.60 0.53 -24.44
CA PRO A 350 9.16 -0.32 -23.39
C PRO A 350 8.19 -1.42 -22.95
N ILE A 351 8.62 -2.68 -23.09
CA ILE A 351 7.75 -3.84 -22.88
C ILE A 351 7.51 -4.15 -21.40
N LYS A 352 8.44 -3.79 -20.51
CA LYS A 352 8.41 -4.18 -19.10
C LYS A 352 7.13 -3.72 -18.35
N PRO A 353 6.72 -2.44 -18.42
CA PRO A 353 5.46 -2.00 -17.81
C PRO A 353 4.23 -2.75 -18.34
N LEU A 354 4.23 -3.11 -19.62
CA LEU A 354 3.13 -3.85 -20.25
C LEU A 354 3.08 -5.31 -19.80
N THR A 355 4.25 -5.95 -19.65
CA THR A 355 4.33 -7.32 -19.09
C THR A 355 3.92 -7.35 -17.62
N ASP A 356 4.26 -6.32 -16.85
CA ASP A 356 3.84 -6.21 -15.44
C ASP A 356 2.31 -6.01 -15.34
N ALA A 357 1.73 -5.15 -16.19
CA ALA A 357 0.28 -4.98 -16.30
C ALA A 357 -0.43 -6.29 -16.71
N THR A 358 0.16 -7.04 -17.63
CA THR A 358 -0.38 -8.32 -18.11
C THR A 358 -0.38 -9.38 -17.02
N ALA A 359 0.74 -9.54 -16.31
CA ALA A 359 0.83 -10.48 -15.20
C ALA A 359 -0.18 -10.12 -14.09
N TYR A 360 -0.30 -8.84 -13.78
CA TYR A 360 -1.29 -8.34 -12.82
C TYR A 360 -2.73 -8.65 -13.23
N LEU A 361 -3.09 -8.35 -14.48
CA LEU A 361 -4.44 -8.56 -14.99
C LEU A 361 -4.78 -10.06 -15.06
N ASN A 362 -3.82 -10.90 -15.46
CA ASN A 362 -4.00 -12.36 -15.50
C ASN A 362 -4.39 -12.94 -14.13
N GLU A 363 -3.67 -12.56 -13.08
CA GLU A 363 -3.97 -13.05 -11.72
C GLU A 363 -5.34 -12.55 -11.22
N ASN A 364 -5.69 -11.30 -11.52
CA ASN A 364 -6.98 -10.74 -11.09
C ASN A 364 -8.17 -11.30 -11.89
N ILE A 365 -8.01 -11.57 -13.19
CA ILE A 365 -9.04 -12.24 -14.00
C ILE A 365 -9.33 -13.63 -13.43
N ALA A 366 -8.30 -14.41 -13.13
CA ALA A 366 -8.49 -15.72 -12.51
C ALA A 366 -9.26 -15.62 -11.18
N ALA A 367 -8.92 -14.63 -10.34
CA ALA A 367 -9.60 -14.40 -9.08
C ALA A 367 -11.07 -14.00 -9.23
N ALA A 368 -11.38 -13.08 -10.16
CA ALA A 368 -12.74 -12.66 -10.46
C ALA A 368 -13.59 -13.81 -11.03
N LEU A 369 -13.03 -14.60 -11.95
CA LEU A 369 -13.67 -15.78 -12.51
C LEU A 369 -13.93 -16.85 -11.44
N TYR A 370 -12.98 -17.06 -10.51
CA TYR A 370 -13.11 -17.98 -9.39
C TYR A 370 -14.23 -17.56 -8.43
N LEU A 371 -14.27 -16.27 -8.06
CA LEU A 371 -15.32 -15.73 -7.19
C LEU A 371 -16.66 -15.55 -7.92
N GLY A 372 -16.69 -15.68 -9.25
CA GLY A 372 -17.91 -15.73 -10.06
C GLY A 372 -18.46 -14.38 -10.52
N ASP A 373 -17.75 -13.27 -10.30
CA ASP A 373 -18.19 -11.93 -10.72
C ASP A 373 -17.04 -11.14 -11.37
N LEU A 374 -17.23 -10.75 -12.64
CA LEU A 374 -16.28 -9.96 -13.41
C LEU A 374 -16.20 -8.49 -12.95
N ASN A 375 -17.24 -7.96 -12.29
CA ASN A 375 -17.24 -6.58 -11.78
C ASN A 375 -16.15 -6.34 -10.74
N PHE A 376 -15.60 -7.42 -10.17
CA PHE A 376 -14.46 -7.37 -9.26
C PHE A 376 -13.19 -6.84 -9.94
N LEU A 377 -13.14 -6.84 -11.28
CA LEU A 377 -12.02 -6.31 -12.07
C LEU A 377 -12.08 -4.79 -12.28
N SER A 378 -13.21 -4.11 -12.04
CA SER A 378 -13.33 -2.66 -12.28
C SER A 378 -12.26 -1.83 -11.55
N PRO A 379 -12.02 -2.02 -10.24
CA PRO A 379 -10.94 -1.32 -9.54
C PRO A 379 -9.55 -1.65 -10.10
N GLU A 380 -9.38 -2.87 -10.60
CA GLU A 380 -8.12 -3.42 -11.11
C GLU A 380 -7.74 -2.81 -12.47
N LEU A 381 -8.71 -2.60 -13.36
CA LEU A 381 -8.48 -1.85 -14.61
C LEU A 381 -8.12 -0.39 -14.32
N GLY A 382 -8.76 0.22 -13.32
CA GLY A 382 -8.37 1.54 -12.82
C GLY A 382 -6.91 1.59 -12.35
N TRP A 383 -6.44 0.52 -11.70
CA TRP A 383 -5.03 0.39 -11.31
C TRP A 383 -4.10 0.26 -12.52
N VAL A 384 -4.44 -0.58 -13.51
CA VAL A 384 -3.67 -0.75 -14.75
C VAL A 384 -3.55 0.58 -15.51
N LYS A 385 -4.65 1.32 -15.66
CA LYS A 385 -4.67 2.66 -16.28
C LYS A 385 -3.65 3.59 -15.64
N ARG A 386 -3.67 3.65 -14.30
CA ARG A 386 -2.75 4.49 -13.53
C ARG A 386 -1.31 3.97 -13.63
N LEU A 387 -1.05 2.67 -13.59
CA LEU A 387 0.30 2.11 -13.79
C LEU A 387 0.91 2.59 -15.11
N LEU A 388 0.14 2.50 -16.21
CA LEU A 388 0.58 2.94 -17.54
C LEU A 388 0.88 4.45 -17.56
N THR A 389 0.01 5.27 -16.96
CA THR A 389 0.24 6.73 -16.85
C THR A 389 1.51 7.06 -16.08
N HIS A 390 1.74 6.47 -14.90
CA HIS A 390 2.91 6.76 -14.06
C HIS A 390 4.23 6.32 -14.68
N ARG A 391 4.20 5.25 -15.48
CA ARG A 391 5.36 4.76 -16.24
C ARG A 391 5.62 5.57 -17.52
N LYS A 392 4.90 6.69 -17.71
CA LYS A 392 4.99 7.60 -18.87
C LYS A 392 4.65 6.92 -20.18
N MET A 393 3.70 5.99 -20.14
CA MET A 393 3.20 5.30 -21.33
C MET A 393 2.07 6.14 -21.96
N GLU A 394 2.33 7.43 -22.22
CA GLU A 394 1.31 8.38 -22.72
C GLU A 394 0.76 7.98 -24.10
N GLU A 395 1.52 7.19 -24.86
CA GLU A 395 1.16 6.66 -26.18
C GLU A 395 0.28 5.39 -26.12
N VAL A 396 0.10 4.80 -24.93
CA VAL A 396 -0.73 3.59 -24.72
C VAL A 396 -1.95 3.96 -23.89
N SER A 397 -3.10 4.12 -24.54
CA SER A 397 -4.38 4.18 -23.83
C SER A 397 -4.71 2.82 -23.22
N LEU A 398 -5.44 2.83 -22.09
CA LEU A 398 -6.00 1.60 -21.50
C LEU A 398 -6.80 0.83 -22.54
N GLU A 399 -7.67 1.52 -23.29
CA GLU A 399 -8.49 0.96 -24.36
C GLU A 399 -7.65 0.21 -25.42
N ARG A 400 -6.54 0.80 -25.90
CA ARG A 400 -5.67 0.14 -26.87
C ARG A 400 -5.03 -1.13 -26.28
N TYR A 401 -4.59 -1.06 -25.03
CA TYR A 401 -4.02 -2.22 -24.32
C TYR A 401 -5.04 -3.34 -24.14
N ILE A 402 -6.24 -2.99 -23.67
CA ILE A 402 -7.33 -3.96 -23.44
C ILE A 402 -7.84 -4.54 -24.76
N GLN A 403 -7.88 -3.77 -25.84
CA GLN A 403 -8.22 -4.31 -27.17
C GLN A 403 -7.21 -5.37 -27.63
N ALA A 404 -5.92 -5.15 -27.43
CA ALA A 404 -4.89 -6.14 -27.76
C ALA A 404 -5.02 -7.41 -26.89
N TYR A 405 -5.30 -7.22 -25.59
CA TYR A 405 -5.56 -8.30 -24.66
C TYR A 405 -6.80 -9.12 -25.07
N ALA A 406 -7.90 -8.45 -25.41
CA ALA A 406 -9.15 -9.05 -25.87
C ALA A 406 -8.97 -9.85 -27.17
N ASN A 407 -8.25 -9.31 -28.15
CA ASN A 407 -7.92 -10.03 -29.38
C ASN A 407 -7.11 -11.30 -29.07
N THR A 408 -6.13 -11.20 -28.15
CA THR A 408 -5.35 -12.37 -27.71
C THR A 408 -6.24 -13.42 -27.06
N LEU A 409 -7.17 -13.03 -26.18
CA LEU A 409 -8.14 -13.96 -25.60
C LEU A 409 -8.97 -14.66 -26.67
N GLN A 410 -9.45 -13.91 -27.68
CA GLN A 410 -10.25 -14.46 -28.76
C GLN A 410 -9.47 -15.49 -29.60
N GLU A 411 -8.19 -15.23 -29.86
CA GLU A 411 -7.33 -16.11 -30.64
C GLU A 411 -6.90 -17.37 -29.87
N VAL A 412 -6.65 -17.25 -28.56
CA VAL A 412 -6.14 -18.36 -27.74
C VAL A 412 -7.25 -19.20 -27.12
N ILE A 413 -8.32 -18.58 -26.63
CA ILE A 413 -9.43 -19.26 -25.92
C ILE A 413 -10.64 -19.48 -26.83
N GLY A 414 -10.87 -18.60 -27.81
CA GLY A 414 -12.03 -18.69 -28.70
C GLY A 414 -13.34 -18.21 -28.05
N GLU A 415 -14.47 -18.75 -28.51
CA GLU A 415 -15.82 -18.31 -28.11
C GLU A 415 -16.09 -18.36 -26.60
N ALA A 416 -15.41 -19.26 -25.87
CA ALA A 416 -15.55 -19.36 -24.42
C ALA A 416 -15.14 -18.06 -23.69
N ALA A 417 -14.24 -17.26 -24.25
CA ALA A 417 -13.80 -15.99 -23.66
C ALA A 417 -14.74 -14.81 -23.94
N THR A 418 -15.78 -14.98 -24.77
CA THR A 418 -16.69 -13.90 -25.19
C THR A 418 -17.25 -13.08 -24.02
N PRO A 419 -17.72 -13.67 -22.91
CA PRO A 419 -18.23 -12.89 -21.78
C PRO A 419 -17.16 -11.97 -21.16
N LEU A 420 -15.94 -12.49 -20.98
CA LEU A 420 -14.81 -11.73 -20.44
C LEU A 420 -14.35 -10.64 -21.41
N ILE A 421 -14.27 -10.96 -22.71
CA ILE A 421 -13.90 -10.00 -23.76
C ILE A 421 -14.87 -8.83 -23.79
N ASN A 422 -16.18 -9.12 -23.83
CA ASN A 422 -17.21 -8.09 -23.88
C ASN A 422 -17.12 -7.17 -22.65
N TRP A 423 -17.00 -7.76 -21.45
CA TRP A 423 -16.87 -7.01 -20.22
C TRP A 423 -15.60 -6.12 -20.21
N LEU A 424 -14.45 -6.67 -20.60
CA LEU A 424 -13.18 -5.93 -20.63
C LEU A 424 -13.25 -4.73 -21.59
N LEU A 425 -13.82 -4.91 -22.77
CA LEU A 425 -13.94 -3.86 -23.78
C LEU A 425 -14.91 -2.77 -23.32
N GLU A 426 -16.07 -3.14 -22.77
CA GLU A 426 -17.04 -2.18 -22.22
C GLU A 426 -16.43 -1.34 -21.10
N GLU A 427 -15.78 -1.99 -20.13
CA GLU A 427 -15.21 -1.31 -18.97
C GLU A 427 -13.99 -0.44 -19.33
N ALA A 428 -13.21 -0.81 -20.34
CA ALA A 428 -12.07 -0.01 -20.80
C ALA A 428 -12.49 1.27 -21.55
N SER A 429 -13.71 1.31 -22.08
CA SER A 429 -14.30 2.47 -22.76
C SER A 429 -14.97 3.46 -21.79
N ASN A 430 -15.28 3.04 -20.56
CA ASN A 430 -15.80 3.88 -19.48
C ASN A 430 -14.67 4.66 -18.75
#